data_AF-A0A2T5ILD3-F1
#
_entry.id   AF-A0A2T5ILD3-F1
#
_cell.length_a   1.000
_cell.length_b   1.000
_cell.length_c   1.000
_cell.angle_alpha   90.00
_cell.angle_beta   90.00
_cell.angle_gamma   90.00
#
_symmetry.space_group_name_H-M   'P 1'
#
loop_
_entity.id
_entity.type
_entity.pdbx_description
1 polymer ?
#
loop_
_entity_poly.entity_id
_entity_poly.type
_entity_poly.pdbx_seq_one_letter_code
_entity_poly.pdbx_strand_id
1 'polypeptide(L)'
;MCRNLLKKHKPAIIAELKREERRSKVLMMLAENPDTQRALVTDTESYPDSVILTIAIRDLYSFEMSVPKDKYDPFVILELISKGSFQ
;
A
#
# COMPACT_ATOMS: atom_id res chain seq x y z
N MET A 1 -7.55 25.60 24.15
CA MET A 1 -6.84 26.31 23.07
C MET A 1 -6.20 25.32 22.07
N CYS A 2 -6.93 24.27 21.61
CA CYS A 2 -6.34 23.15 20.84
C CYS A 2 -6.98 22.89 19.45
N ARG A 3 -8.01 23.65 19.06
CA ARG A 3 -8.77 23.39 17.81
C ARG A 3 -8.04 23.78 16.52
N ASN A 4 -7.03 24.66 16.58
CA ASN A 4 -6.35 25.18 15.37
C ASN A 4 -5.21 24.28 14.86
N LEU A 5 -4.58 23.47 15.72
CA LEU A 5 -3.48 22.59 15.32
C LEU A 5 -3.98 21.42 14.47
N LEU A 6 -5.10 20.79 14.85
CA LEU A 6 -5.72 19.72 14.07
C LEU A 6 -6.15 20.18 12.67
N LYS A 7 -6.66 21.42 12.54
CA LYS A 7 -7.03 21.98 11.22
C LYS A 7 -5.80 22.21 10.33
N LYS A 8 -4.71 22.71 10.91
CA LYS A 8 -3.46 22.99 10.19
C LYS A 8 -2.79 21.70 9.66
N HIS A 9 -2.81 20.64 10.45
CA HIS A 9 -2.16 19.36 10.10
C HIS A 9 -3.12 18.33 9.48
N LYS A 10 -4.39 18.71 9.27
CA LYS A 10 -5.44 17.82 8.74
C LYS A 10 -5.01 17.03 7.48
N PRO A 11 -4.35 17.62 6.46
CA PRO A 11 -3.96 16.86 5.27
C PRO A 11 -2.93 15.76 5.57
N ALA A 12 -1.93 16.05 6.41
CA ALA A 12 -0.91 15.08 6.79
C ALA A 12 -1.50 13.94 7.65
N ILE A 13 -2.42 14.28 8.56
CA ILE A 13 -3.14 13.29 9.38
C ILE A 13 -3.96 12.35 8.48
N ILE A 14 -4.70 12.90 7.50
CA ILE A 14 -5.49 12.09 6.56
C ILE A 14 -4.58 11.19 5.72
N ALA A 15 -3.44 11.70 5.26
CA ALA A 15 -2.49 10.92 4.47
C ALA A 15 -1.94 9.72 5.26
N GLU A 16 -1.60 9.92 6.53
CA GLU A 16 -1.12 8.85 7.41
C GLU A 16 -2.21 7.82 7.70
N LEU A 17 -3.44 8.27 7.99
CA LEU A 17 -4.58 7.35 8.20
C LEU A 17 -4.83 6.46 6.98
N LYS A 18 -4.79 7.03 5.77
CA LYS A 18 -4.93 6.24 4.53
C LYS A 18 -3.78 5.24 4.35
N ARG A 19 -2.57 5.60 4.77
CA ARG A 19 -1.41 4.70 4.74
C ARG A 19 -1.59 3.53 5.70
N GLU A 20 -2.02 3.79 6.93
CA GLU A 20 -2.32 2.73 7.90
C GLU A 20 -3.45 1.82 7.44
N GLU A 21 -4.48 2.37 6.80
CA GLU A 21 -5.60 1.60 6.23
C GLU A 21 -5.10 0.61 5.16
N ARG A 22 -4.32 1.08 4.19
CA ARG A 22 -3.74 0.21 3.14
C ARG A 22 -2.82 -0.85 3.73
N ARG A 23 -1.98 -0.48 4.71
CA ARG A 23 -1.09 -1.41 5.41
C ARG A 23 -1.89 -2.49 6.15
N SER A 24 -2.92 -2.10 6.88
CA SER A 24 -3.77 -3.04 7.62
C SER A 24 -4.47 -4.01 6.68
N LYS A 25 -4.97 -3.51 5.53
CA LYS A 25 -5.61 -4.34 4.51
C LYS A 25 -4.67 -5.42 3.96
N VAL A 26 -3.43 -5.06 3.61
CA VAL A 26 -2.49 -6.04 3.04
C VAL A 26 -2.02 -7.08 4.08
N LEU A 27 -1.92 -6.70 5.35
CA LEU A 27 -1.63 -7.63 6.44
C LEU A 27 -2.80 -8.57 6.72
N MET A 28 -4.03 -8.08 6.63
CA MET A 28 -5.24 -8.89 6.75
C MET A 28 -5.29 -9.95 5.64
N MET A 29 -4.96 -9.60 4.39
CA MET A 29 -4.87 -10.57 3.29
C MET A 29 -3.89 -11.71 3.57
N LEU A 30 -2.75 -11.42 4.22
CA LEU A 30 -1.82 -12.45 4.69
C LEU A 30 -2.42 -13.26 5.83
N ALA A 31 -3.08 -12.63 6.80
CA ALA A 31 -3.69 -13.36 7.91
C ALA A 31 -4.77 -14.36 7.43
N GLU A 32 -5.56 -13.98 6.43
CA GLU A 32 -6.62 -14.80 5.85
C GLU A 32 -6.09 -15.95 4.96
N ASN A 33 -4.87 -15.82 4.43
CA ASN A 33 -4.26 -16.80 3.53
C ASN A 33 -2.89 -17.25 4.07
N PRO A 34 -2.84 -18.22 5.00
CA PRO A 34 -1.59 -18.63 5.67
C PRO A 34 -0.48 -19.08 4.72
N ASP A 35 -0.83 -19.74 3.62
CA ASP A 35 0.13 -20.25 2.62
C ASP A 35 0.69 -19.14 1.71
N THR A 36 0.09 -17.96 1.73
CA THR A 36 0.55 -16.82 0.93
C THR A 36 1.69 -16.10 1.65
N GLN A 37 2.83 -15.98 0.97
CA GLN A 37 4.01 -15.28 1.51
C GLN A 37 3.97 -13.76 1.27
N ARG A 38 3.22 -13.31 0.26
CA ARG A 38 3.20 -11.91 -0.17
C ARG A 38 1.79 -11.47 -0.52
N ALA A 39 1.41 -10.29 -0.07
CA ALA A 39 0.16 -9.66 -0.47
C ALA A 39 0.43 -8.25 -0.99
N LEU A 40 -0.44 -7.79 -1.89
CA LEU A 40 -0.38 -6.49 -2.53
C LEU A 40 -1.78 -5.86 -2.50
N VAL A 41 -1.82 -4.56 -2.23
CA VAL A 41 -2.96 -3.70 -2.54
C VAL A 41 -2.49 -2.56 -3.43
N THR A 42 -3.28 -2.24 -4.44
CA THR A 42 -3.05 -1.08 -5.32
C THR A 42 -4.15 -0.05 -5.06
N ASP A 43 -3.76 1.21 -4.84
CA ASP A 43 -4.65 2.36 -4.74
C ASP A 43 -4.39 3.30 -5.93
N THR A 44 -5.34 3.31 -6.87
CA THR A 44 -5.31 4.10 -8.12
C THR A 44 -6.18 5.35 -8.07
N GLU A 45 -6.87 5.57 -6.94
CA GLU A 45 -7.94 6.57 -6.79
C GLU A 45 -7.54 7.71 -5.84
N SER A 46 -6.73 7.43 -4.80
CA SER A 46 -6.35 8.45 -3.82
C SER A 46 -5.48 9.56 -4.38
N TYR A 47 -4.74 9.29 -5.47
CA TYR A 47 -3.81 10.25 -6.09
C TYR A 47 -4.04 10.27 -7.62
N PRO A 48 -4.22 11.45 -8.23
CA PRO A 48 -4.59 11.55 -9.64
C PRO A 48 -3.49 11.05 -10.59
N ASP A 49 -2.24 11.38 -10.28
CA ASP A 49 -1.09 11.15 -11.15
C ASP A 49 -0.22 9.96 -10.69
N SER A 50 -0.62 9.28 -9.63
CA SER A 50 0.20 8.23 -9.02
C SER A 50 -0.65 7.08 -8.52
N VAL A 51 -0.09 5.89 -8.62
CA VAL A 51 -0.63 4.66 -8.07
C VAL A 51 0.20 4.32 -6.85
N ILE A 52 -0.47 4.08 -5.71
CA ILE A 52 0.20 3.63 -4.50
C ILE A 52 0.12 2.11 -4.43
N LEU A 53 1.27 1.45 -4.48
CA LEU A 53 1.40 0.03 -4.25
C LEU A 53 1.76 -0.18 -2.80
N THR A 54 0.96 -0.96 -2.08
CA THR A 54 1.24 -1.39 -0.71
C THR A 54 1.54 -2.87 -0.73
N ILE A 55 2.74 -3.25 -0.31
CA ILE A 55 3.22 -4.63 -0.33
C ILE A 55 3.49 -5.06 1.11
N ALA A 56 3.06 -6.26 1.46
CA ALA A 56 3.52 -6.94 2.66
C ALA A 56 4.12 -8.30 2.32
N ILE A 57 5.24 -8.59 2.98
CA ILE A 57 5.90 -9.88 2.96
C ILE A 57 5.82 -10.44 4.38
N ARG A 58 5.28 -11.66 4.49
CA ARG A 58 5.08 -12.33 5.77
C ARG A 58 6.40 -12.41 6.55
N ASP A 59 6.32 -12.10 7.84
CA ASP A 59 7.42 -12.15 8.81
C ASP A 59 8.68 -11.36 8.45
N LEU A 60 8.59 -10.44 7.49
CA LEU A 60 9.73 -9.67 6.98
C LEU A 60 9.47 -8.16 7.07
N TYR A 61 8.61 -7.62 6.20
CA TYR A 61 8.36 -6.18 6.15
C TYR A 61 7.09 -5.83 5.35
N SER A 62 6.55 -4.63 5.60
CA SER A 62 5.51 -4.00 4.79
C SER A 62 5.93 -2.60 4.38
N PHE A 63 5.67 -2.21 3.13
CA PHE A 63 6.08 -0.92 2.59
C PHE A 63 5.11 -0.41 1.51
N GLU A 64 5.22 0.88 1.22
CA GLU A 64 4.48 1.54 0.14
C GLU A 64 5.44 2.09 -0.91
N MET A 65 5.03 2.02 -2.16
CA MET A 65 5.72 2.63 -3.29
C MET A 65 4.73 3.47 -4.11
N SER A 66 5.15 4.67 -4.50
CA SER A 66 4.41 5.51 -5.43
C SER A 66 4.96 5.31 -6.83
N VAL A 67 4.08 4.97 -7.77
CA VAL A 67 4.41 4.77 -9.19
C VAL A 67 3.63 5.79 -10.02
N PRO A 68 4.27 6.56 -10.91
CA PRO A 68 3.57 7.43 -11.85
C PRO A 68 2.54 6.63 -12.65
N LYS A 69 1.32 7.15 -12.77
CA LYS A 69 0.17 6.40 -13.33
C LYS A 69 0.36 6.04 -14.81
N ASP A 70 1.09 6.88 -15.55
CA ASP A 70 1.49 6.65 -16.95
C ASP A 70 2.49 5.50 -17.12
N LYS A 71 3.17 5.11 -16.04
CA LYS A 71 4.16 4.01 -16.00
C LYS A 71 3.66 2.77 -15.28
N TYR A 72 2.44 2.80 -14.74
CA TYR A 72 1.87 1.71 -13.98
C TYR A 72 1.23 0.68 -14.90
N ASP A 73 1.74 -0.55 -14.86
CA ASP A 73 1.14 -1.72 -15.52
C ASP A 73 0.80 -2.79 -14.46
N PRO A 74 -0.50 -3.05 -14.21
CA PRO A 74 -0.92 -4.07 -13.24
C PRO A 74 -0.38 -5.48 -13.54
N PHE A 75 -0.23 -5.84 -14.80
CA PHE A 75 0.18 -7.19 -15.20
C PHE A 75 1.67 -7.43 -14.94
N VAL A 76 2.51 -6.42 -15.21
CA VAL A 76 3.95 -6.47 -14.89
C VAL A 76 4.15 -6.62 -13.38
N ILE A 77 3.36 -5.93 -12.57
CA ILE A 77 3.43 -6.05 -11.10
C ILE A 77 3.04 -7.45 -10.64
N LEU A 78 1.96 -8.01 -11.19
CA LEU A 78 1.54 -9.38 -10.88
C LEU A 78 2.62 -10.40 -11.27
N GLU A 79 3.23 -10.22 -12.44
CA GLU A 79 4.32 -11.06 -12.92
C GLU A 79 5.54 -11.01 -11.98
N LEU A 80 5.96 -9.83 -11.56
CA LEU A 80 7.08 -9.65 -10.61
C LEU A 80 6.83 -10.35 -9.27
N ILE A 81 5.60 -10.25 -8.74
CA ILE A 81 5.22 -10.92 -7.50
C ILE A 81 5.27 -12.44 -7.68
N SER A 82 4.74 -12.94 -8.80
CA SER A 82 4.73 -14.38 -9.10
C SER A 82 6.13 -14.96 -9.31
N LYS A 83 7.03 -14.23 -9.98
CA LYS A 83 8.40 -14.68 -10.27
C LYS A 83 9.30 -14.65 -9.05
N GLY A 84 9.11 -13.67 -8.17
CA GLY A 84 9.89 -13.59 -6.93
C GLY A 84 9.55 -14.69 -5.91
N SER A 85 8.57 -15.56 -6.16
CA SER A 85 8.21 -16.72 -5.32
C SER A 85 9.24 -17.85 -5.37
N PHE A 86 10.21 -17.77 -6.29
CA PHE A 86 11.31 -18.72 -6.42
C PHE A 86 12.58 -18.15 -5.79
N GLN A 87 12.72 -18.28 -4.47
CA GLN A 87 14.03 -18.19 -3.81
C GLN A 87 14.06 -18.95 -2.50
#